data_AF-A0A940SHP0-F1
#
_entry.id   AF-A0A940SHP0-F1
#
_cell.length_a   1.000
_cell.length_b   1.000
_cell.length_c   1.000
_cell.angle_alpha   90.00
_cell.angle_beta   90.00
_cell.angle_gamma   90.00
#
_symmetry.space_group_name_H-M   'P 1'
#
loop_
_entity.id
_entity.type
_entity.pdbx_description
1 polymer ?
#
loop_
_entity_poly.entity_id
_entity_poly.type
_entity_poly.pdbx_seq_one_letter_code
_entity_poly.pdbx_strand_id
1 'polypeptide(L)'
;MRAIQYPATSNAATPGLNQWLLRWLCFTVLMLPGIAPAMDFRIYDQPQLKLKMVIGEGKVQDGDAEKFLATAKLADRDDEGLVILVLSSPGGNVEAAFRVVDAMDQVRVHTVVPDSARCASACASILFASGMRRSVVGSGLLGFHSCYRRDGRTYAEDSLCNEIIAANAMQRGISHAGINRFVKQYGAQDMAWVGRDVACRSLQGLCKPGLLEARSDTKTALMQSFDCSKLISVQAQLICGDEELTRIDKALTEVYSRKMNASANKTRLRADQRAWLRNSRDACGDKACLLRSYRLRIDELKRSS
;
A
#
# COMPACT_ATOMS: atom_id res chain seq x y z
N MET A 1 -62.82 18.61 39.55
CA MET A 1 -62.69 19.82 40.40
C MET A 1 -61.76 19.51 41.56
N ARG A 2 -60.84 20.45 41.84
CA ARG A 2 -60.00 20.62 43.04
C ARG A 2 -58.86 19.63 43.28
N ALA A 3 -57.66 20.17 43.09
CA ALA A 3 -56.41 19.81 43.75
C ALA A 3 -56.58 19.75 45.28
N ILE A 4 -55.59 19.18 46.00
CA ILE A 4 -54.92 19.84 47.14
C ILE A 4 -53.86 18.93 47.82
N GLN A 5 -52.65 19.50 47.94
CA GLN A 5 -51.60 19.47 48.98
C GLN A 5 -50.95 18.17 49.51
N TYR A 6 -49.61 18.18 49.44
CA TYR A 6 -48.67 17.72 50.49
C TYR A 6 -48.40 18.88 51.48
N PRO A 7 -48.09 18.61 52.77
CA PRO A 7 -46.70 18.56 53.26
C PRO A 7 -46.44 17.46 54.34
N ALA A 8 -45.29 16.77 54.38
CA ALA A 8 -44.04 17.06 55.16
C ALA A 8 -44.25 16.96 56.70
N THR A 9 -43.51 16.23 57.56
CA THR A 9 -42.09 15.86 57.66
C THR A 9 -41.83 14.84 58.81
N SER A 10 -40.64 14.22 58.78
CA SER A 10 -39.69 13.96 59.90
C SER A 10 -39.64 12.63 60.69
N ASN A 11 -38.37 12.19 60.83
CA ASN A 11 -37.71 11.39 61.88
C ASN A 11 -37.81 9.86 61.80
N ALA A 12 -36.72 9.16 61.40
CA ALA A 12 -35.61 8.65 62.24
C ALA A 12 -35.66 7.10 62.17
N ALA A 13 -34.63 6.26 62.21
CA ALA A 13 -33.19 6.33 62.39
C ALA A 13 -32.56 5.07 61.73
N THR A 14 -31.24 5.13 61.48
CA THR A 14 -30.31 4.07 60.99
C THR A 14 -30.18 2.87 61.95
N PRO A 15 -29.79 1.65 61.51
CA PRO A 15 -28.39 1.26 61.17
C PRO A 15 -28.32 0.27 59.98
N GLY A 16 -27.21 -0.13 59.36
CA GLY A 16 -25.77 0.03 59.50
C GLY A 16 -25.10 -0.91 58.47
N LEU A 17 -23.85 -0.60 58.11
CA LEU A 17 -22.83 -1.41 57.40
C LEU A 17 -23.27 -2.72 56.71
N ASN A 18 -23.19 -2.80 55.38
CA ASN A 18 -22.01 -3.33 54.67
C ASN A 18 -22.33 -3.59 53.19
N GLN A 19 -21.42 -3.10 52.35
CA GLN A 19 -21.00 -3.68 51.07
C GLN A 19 -22.09 -3.88 50.00
N TRP A 20 -22.00 -3.09 48.93
CA TRP A 20 -21.90 -3.53 47.53
C TRP A 20 -22.10 -2.31 46.61
N LEU A 21 -21.13 -1.39 46.62
CA LEU A 21 -20.97 -0.43 45.53
C LEU A 21 -20.25 -1.14 44.39
N LEU A 22 -21.00 -1.80 43.50
CA LEU A 22 -20.46 -2.16 42.19
C LEU A 22 -20.24 -0.85 41.41
N ARG A 23 -18.97 -0.45 41.38
CA ARG A 23 -18.44 0.63 40.55
C ARG A 23 -18.81 0.37 39.09
N TRP A 24 -19.65 1.23 38.53
CA TRP A 24 -19.72 1.45 37.09
C TRP A 24 -18.41 2.07 36.63
N LEU A 25 -17.46 1.25 36.20
CA LEU A 25 -16.28 1.68 35.46
C LEU A 25 -16.72 2.10 34.06
N CYS A 26 -16.99 3.39 33.86
CA CYS A 26 -16.98 3.99 32.53
C CYS A 26 -15.59 3.76 31.91
N PHE A 27 -15.51 2.91 30.88
CA PHE A 27 -14.33 2.87 30.00
C PHE A 27 -14.27 4.19 29.23
N THR A 28 -13.57 5.17 29.79
CA THR A 28 -13.09 6.32 29.03
C THR A 28 -11.98 5.82 28.10
N VAL A 29 -12.31 5.60 26.83
CA VAL A 29 -11.30 5.44 25.78
C VAL A 29 -10.56 6.78 25.68
N LEU A 30 -9.37 6.84 26.26
CA LEU A 30 -8.41 7.93 26.04
C LEU A 30 -8.05 7.93 24.56
N MET A 31 -8.70 8.80 23.78
CA MET A 31 -8.24 9.20 22.46
C MET A 31 -6.97 10.03 22.65
N LEU A 32 -5.83 9.35 22.76
CA LEU A 32 -4.51 9.99 22.64
C LEU A 32 -4.46 10.71 21.28
N PRO A 33 -4.02 11.99 21.23
CA PRO A 33 -3.90 12.71 19.97
C PRO A 33 -2.98 11.92 19.03
N GLY A 34 -3.53 11.57 17.87
CA GLY A 34 -2.97 10.58 16.96
C GLY A 34 -1.58 10.96 16.46
N ILE A 35 -0.59 10.18 16.87
CA ILE A 35 0.65 10.03 16.09
C ILE A 35 0.19 9.42 14.77
N ALA A 36 0.17 10.21 13.70
CA ALA A 36 -0.08 9.67 12.37
C ALA A 36 0.95 8.56 12.11
N PRO A 37 0.53 7.33 11.77
CA PRO A 37 1.46 6.23 11.60
C PRO A 37 2.52 6.58 10.55
N ALA A 38 3.77 6.29 10.91
CA ALA A 38 4.93 6.41 10.04
C ALA A 38 4.83 5.42 8.86
N MET A 39 5.73 5.52 7.89
CA MET A 39 5.68 4.67 6.70
C MET A 39 5.87 3.21 7.10
N ASP A 40 4.97 2.37 6.60
CA ASP A 40 5.06 0.91 6.69
C ASP A 40 5.96 0.41 5.55
N PHE A 41 7.01 -0.34 5.91
CA PHE A 41 7.89 -0.99 4.95
C PHE A 41 7.80 -2.50 5.13
N ARG A 42 7.26 -3.18 4.12
CA ARG A 42 7.06 -4.63 4.13
C ARG A 42 7.67 -5.30 2.92
N ILE A 43 8.04 -6.58 3.08
CA ILE A 43 8.46 -7.42 1.95
C ILE A 43 7.23 -7.99 1.26
N TYR A 44 7.23 -7.92 -0.07
CA TYR A 44 6.30 -8.63 -0.93
C TYR A 44 7.07 -9.54 -1.89
N ASP A 45 6.78 -10.84 -1.84
CA ASP A 45 7.30 -11.82 -2.80
C ASP A 45 6.44 -11.81 -4.06
N GLN A 46 7.01 -11.33 -5.18
CA GLN A 46 6.32 -11.30 -6.45
C GLN A 46 6.62 -12.59 -7.24
N PRO A 47 5.68 -13.55 -7.28
CA PRO A 47 5.88 -14.86 -7.92
C PRO A 47 6.31 -14.81 -9.38
N GLN A 48 5.83 -13.85 -10.17
CA GLN A 48 6.13 -13.80 -11.60
C GLN A 48 7.58 -13.34 -11.86
N LEU A 49 8.09 -12.46 -11.00
CA LEU A 49 9.48 -11.97 -11.06
C LEU A 49 10.45 -12.86 -10.27
N LYS A 50 9.94 -13.64 -9.30
CA LYS A 50 10.74 -14.35 -8.30
C LYS A 50 11.66 -13.40 -7.53
N LEU A 51 11.12 -12.23 -7.17
CA LEU A 51 11.83 -11.19 -6.44
C LEU A 51 11.01 -10.74 -5.23
N LYS A 52 11.69 -10.64 -4.09
CA LYS A 52 11.21 -9.92 -2.91
C LYS A 52 11.42 -8.43 -3.09
N MET A 53 10.33 -7.70 -3.15
CA MET A 53 10.31 -6.23 -3.28
C MET A 53 9.99 -5.57 -1.93
N VAL A 54 10.42 -4.32 -1.77
CA VAL A 54 10.01 -3.48 -0.64
C VAL A 54 8.77 -2.69 -1.05
N ILE A 55 7.70 -2.80 -0.25
CA ILE A 55 6.52 -1.93 -0.37
C ILE A 55 6.59 -0.87 0.72
N GLY A 56 6.60 0.40 0.34
CA GLY A 56 6.51 1.57 1.23
C GLY A 56 5.13 2.22 1.15
N GLU A 57 4.35 2.15 2.24
CA GLU A 57 2.99 2.68 2.30
C GLU A 57 2.78 3.60 3.50
N GLY A 58 2.09 4.73 3.30
CA GLY A 58 1.74 5.65 4.39
C GLY A 58 2.62 6.89 4.47
N LYS A 59 2.53 7.64 5.56
CA LYS A 59 3.13 8.97 5.70
C LYS A 59 4.61 8.86 6.05
N VAL A 60 5.46 9.64 5.38
CA VAL A 60 6.90 9.70 5.69
C VAL A 60 7.11 10.46 7.01
N GLN A 61 7.79 9.84 7.96
CA GLN A 61 8.04 10.36 9.30
C GLN A 61 9.44 9.98 9.80
N ASP A 62 9.86 10.54 10.93
CA ASP A 62 11.15 10.22 11.54
C ASP A 62 11.26 8.72 11.91
N GLY A 63 12.46 8.16 11.76
CA GLY A 63 12.74 6.73 11.97
C GLY A 63 12.44 5.82 10.77
N ASP A 64 11.92 6.37 9.66
CA ASP A 64 11.59 5.58 8.47
C ASP A 64 12.83 5.13 7.69
N ALA A 65 13.96 5.83 7.82
CA ALA A 65 15.22 5.47 7.16
C ALA A 65 15.75 4.13 7.69
N GLU A 66 15.75 3.94 9.00
CA GLU A 66 16.21 2.72 9.68
C GLU A 66 15.29 1.54 9.35
N LYS A 67 13.97 1.77 9.35
CA LYS A 67 12.99 0.75 8.94
C LYS A 67 13.18 0.33 7.49
N PHE A 68 13.33 1.30 6.59
CA PHE A 68 13.57 1.02 5.18
C PHE A 68 14.86 0.19 5.00
N LEU A 69 15.98 0.57 5.64
CA LEU A 69 17.22 -0.21 5.55
C LEU A 69 17.07 -1.63 6.10
N ALA A 70 16.36 -1.80 7.22
CA ALA A 70 16.12 -3.11 7.79
C ALA A 70 15.33 -4.01 6.83
N THR A 71 14.28 -3.46 6.20
CA THR A 71 13.46 -4.19 5.22
C THR A 71 14.23 -4.43 3.93
N ALA A 72 14.98 -3.45 3.42
CA ALA A 72 15.75 -3.56 2.19
C ALA A 72 16.83 -4.66 2.24
N LYS A 73 17.35 -4.99 3.43
CA LYS A 73 18.28 -6.13 3.62
C LYS A 73 17.64 -7.48 3.34
N LEU A 74 16.32 -7.58 3.41
CA LEU A 74 15.55 -8.81 3.16
C LEU A 74 15.05 -8.90 1.71
N ALA A 75 15.18 -7.82 0.94
CA ALA A 75 14.74 -7.73 -0.44
C ALA A 75 15.79 -8.31 -1.39
N ASP A 76 15.33 -8.79 -2.54
CA ASP A 76 16.19 -9.19 -3.64
C ASP A 76 16.60 -7.97 -4.46
N ARG A 77 17.57 -8.16 -5.36
CA ARG A 77 18.03 -7.15 -6.31
C ARG A 77 17.63 -7.56 -7.73
N ASP A 78 17.24 -6.57 -8.53
CA ASP A 78 16.95 -6.79 -9.95
C ASP A 78 18.22 -7.04 -10.78
N ASP A 79 18.05 -7.25 -12.09
CA ASP A 79 19.15 -7.49 -13.04
C ASP A 79 20.13 -6.30 -13.14
N GLU A 80 19.76 -5.10 -12.67
CA GLU A 80 20.61 -3.92 -12.59
C GLU A 80 21.24 -3.74 -11.19
N GLY A 81 21.05 -4.72 -10.31
CA GLY A 81 21.56 -4.74 -8.94
C GLY A 81 20.81 -3.80 -8.00
N LEU A 82 19.57 -3.41 -8.31
CA LEU A 82 18.79 -2.43 -7.57
C LEU A 82 17.74 -3.09 -6.68
N VAL A 83 17.54 -2.55 -5.47
CA VAL A 83 16.41 -2.91 -4.62
C VAL A 83 15.14 -2.23 -5.16
N ILE A 84 14.08 -3.00 -5.42
CA ILE A 84 12.83 -2.45 -5.93
C ILE A 84 12.02 -1.91 -4.75
N LEU A 85 11.77 -0.60 -4.77
CA LEU A 85 10.96 0.12 -3.79
C LEU A 85 9.66 0.59 -4.44
N VAL A 86 8.57 -0.08 -4.12
CA VAL A 86 7.21 0.23 -4.57
C VAL A 86 6.59 1.24 -3.61
N LEU A 87 6.10 2.38 -4.12
CA LEU A 87 5.67 3.52 -3.32
C LEU A 87 4.18 3.82 -3.47
N SER A 88 3.50 3.96 -2.34
CA SER A 88 2.17 4.56 -2.23
C SER A 88 2.08 5.40 -0.96
N SER A 89 2.28 6.71 -1.09
CA SER A 89 2.41 7.60 0.05
C SER A 89 1.85 8.99 -0.24
N PRO A 90 1.15 9.61 0.72
CA PRO A 90 0.76 11.01 0.62
C PRO A 90 1.94 11.99 0.80
N GLY A 91 3.16 11.49 1.00
CA GLY A 91 4.32 12.28 1.41
C GLY A 91 4.41 12.37 2.92
N GLY A 92 4.98 13.45 3.46
CA GLY A 92 5.17 13.60 4.89
C GLY A 92 6.24 14.62 5.24
N ASN A 93 7.00 14.33 6.29
CA ASN A 93 8.11 15.17 6.73
C ASN A 93 9.25 15.16 5.69
N VAL A 94 9.68 16.35 5.27
CA VAL A 94 10.71 16.55 4.24
C VAL A 94 12.09 16.10 4.71
N GLU A 95 12.47 16.43 5.94
CA GLU A 95 13.75 16.03 6.53
C GLU A 95 13.83 14.51 6.70
N ALA A 96 12.75 13.90 7.18
CA ALA A 96 12.63 12.45 7.24
C ALA A 96 12.74 11.79 5.86
N ALA A 97 12.12 12.39 4.82
CA ALA A 97 12.24 11.89 3.47
C ALA A 97 13.69 11.93 2.96
N PHE A 98 14.46 12.98 3.27
CA PHE A 98 15.88 13.04 2.93
C PHE A 98 16.71 11.99 3.67
N ARG A 99 16.43 11.72 4.95
CA ARG A 99 17.05 10.59 5.65
C ARG A 99 16.76 9.24 4.98
N VAL A 100 15.54 9.05 4.48
CA VAL A 100 15.19 7.85 3.70
C VAL A 100 15.96 7.83 2.37
N VAL A 101 16.20 8.98 1.72
CA VAL A 101 17.05 9.05 0.52
C VAL A 101 18.49 8.64 0.81
N ASP A 102 19.08 9.09 1.92
CA ASP A 102 20.42 8.66 2.33
C ASP A 102 20.50 7.13 2.51
N ALA A 103 19.45 6.54 3.07
CA ALA A 103 19.30 5.10 3.17
C ALA A 103 19.10 4.42 1.80
N MET A 104 18.30 5.00 0.90
CA MET A 104 18.11 4.52 -0.46
C MET A 104 19.42 4.50 -1.26
N ASP A 105 20.28 5.49 -1.06
CA ASP A 105 21.59 5.57 -1.73
C ASP A 105 22.53 4.44 -1.30
N GLN A 106 22.51 4.06 -0.02
CA GLN A 106 23.32 2.96 0.49
C GLN A 106 23.00 1.62 -0.18
N VAL A 107 21.73 1.41 -0.55
CA VAL A 107 21.27 0.15 -1.13
C VAL A 107 21.01 0.21 -2.63
N ARG A 108 21.01 1.41 -3.23
CA ARG A 108 20.65 1.70 -4.64
C ARG A 108 19.26 1.16 -5.00
N VAL A 109 18.29 2.04 -5.19
CA VAL A 109 16.89 1.64 -5.39
C VAL A 109 16.36 1.90 -6.80
N HIS A 110 15.46 1.03 -7.26
CA HIS A 110 14.52 1.30 -8.34
C HIS A 110 13.18 1.69 -7.71
N THR A 111 12.79 2.96 -7.82
CA THR A 111 11.51 3.44 -7.33
C THR A 111 10.40 3.18 -8.34
N VAL A 112 9.29 2.61 -7.86
CA VAL A 112 8.13 2.27 -8.69
C VAL A 112 6.87 2.84 -8.06
N VAL A 113 6.07 3.57 -8.84
CA VAL A 113 4.68 3.88 -8.49
C VAL A 113 3.78 2.99 -9.36
N PRO A 114 3.14 1.97 -8.76
CA PRO A 114 2.39 0.96 -9.49
C PRO A 114 0.99 1.42 -9.88
N ASP A 115 0.21 0.54 -10.50
CA ASP A 115 -1.16 0.84 -10.91
C ASP A 115 -2.02 1.24 -9.69
N SER A 116 -2.92 2.21 -9.89
CA SER A 116 -3.82 2.76 -8.85
C SER A 116 -3.15 3.38 -7.61
N ALA A 117 -1.83 3.30 -7.46
CA ALA A 117 -1.09 3.91 -6.37
C ALA A 117 -0.86 5.41 -6.57
N ARG A 118 -0.69 6.11 -5.45
CA ARG A 118 -0.43 7.55 -5.43
C ARG A 118 0.80 7.84 -4.60
N CYS A 119 1.69 8.63 -5.14
CA CYS A 119 2.88 9.11 -4.46
C CYS A 119 2.86 10.65 -4.55
N ALA A 120 2.68 11.33 -3.43
CA ALA A 120 2.46 12.78 -3.39
C ALA A 120 3.52 13.50 -2.57
N SER A 121 3.70 14.80 -2.84
CA SER A 121 4.55 15.68 -2.05
C SER A 121 5.97 15.10 -1.91
N ALA A 122 6.50 14.99 -0.68
CA ALA A 122 7.78 14.37 -0.38
C ALA A 122 7.96 12.96 -1.00
N CYS A 123 6.90 12.17 -1.16
CA CYS A 123 7.02 10.89 -1.86
C CYS A 123 7.42 11.09 -3.32
N ALA A 124 6.72 11.96 -4.07
CA ALA A 124 6.99 12.17 -5.50
C ALA A 124 8.30 12.94 -5.72
N SER A 125 8.46 14.05 -5.00
CA SER A 125 9.53 15.02 -5.23
C SER A 125 10.87 14.63 -4.61
N ILE A 126 10.87 13.75 -3.60
CA ILE A 126 12.07 13.34 -2.87
C ILE A 126 12.31 11.84 -3.05
N LEU A 127 11.42 10.98 -2.54
CA LEU A 127 11.66 9.52 -2.56
C LEU A 127 11.69 8.95 -3.99
N PHE A 128 10.60 9.09 -4.74
CA PHE A 128 10.49 8.59 -6.10
C PHE A 128 11.59 9.19 -6.99
N ALA A 129 11.79 10.50 -6.92
CA ALA A 129 12.79 11.23 -7.70
C ALA A 129 14.24 10.79 -7.44
N SER A 130 14.54 10.24 -6.27
CA SER A 130 15.89 9.81 -5.88
C SER A 130 16.27 8.39 -6.30
N GLY A 131 15.35 7.62 -6.91
CA GLY A 131 15.67 6.30 -7.44
C GLY A 131 16.71 6.32 -8.58
N MET A 132 17.57 5.29 -8.63
CA MET A 132 18.52 5.05 -9.72
C MET A 132 17.80 4.74 -11.04
N ARG A 133 16.68 4.02 -10.90
CA ARG A 133 15.63 3.81 -11.90
C ARG A 133 14.30 4.26 -11.30
N ARG A 134 13.42 4.79 -12.15
CA ARG A 134 12.20 5.49 -11.75
C ARG A 134 11.09 5.17 -12.74
N SER A 135 10.08 4.45 -12.27
CA SER A 135 9.00 3.92 -13.11
C SER A 135 7.64 4.28 -12.53
N VAL A 136 6.80 4.92 -13.35
CA VAL A 136 5.35 5.01 -13.08
C VAL A 136 4.68 4.03 -14.03
N VAL A 137 4.03 2.99 -13.50
CA VAL A 137 3.40 1.94 -14.33
C VAL A 137 1.89 1.93 -14.11
N GLY A 138 1.15 1.42 -15.11
CA GLY A 138 -0.31 1.49 -15.10
C GLY A 138 -0.83 2.92 -15.01
N SER A 139 -1.80 3.12 -14.14
CA SER A 139 -2.48 4.37 -13.80
C SER A 139 -1.88 5.10 -12.59
N GLY A 140 -0.68 4.70 -12.13
CA GLY A 140 0.00 5.34 -11.01
C GLY A 140 0.15 6.85 -11.17
N LEU A 141 0.04 7.58 -10.06
CA LEU A 141 0.05 9.05 -10.04
C LEU A 141 1.14 9.63 -9.15
N LEU A 142 1.82 10.65 -9.66
CA LEU A 142 2.71 11.51 -8.90
C LEU A 142 2.00 12.84 -8.59
N GLY A 143 2.06 13.28 -7.34
CA GLY A 143 1.47 14.53 -6.88
C GLY A 143 2.53 15.56 -6.51
N PHE A 144 2.51 16.73 -7.16
CA PHE A 144 3.46 17.83 -6.92
C PHE A 144 2.74 19.09 -6.44
N HIS A 145 3.33 19.78 -5.46
CA HIS A 145 2.89 21.09 -4.96
C HIS A 145 4.08 21.81 -4.29
N SER A 146 3.94 23.11 -4.00
CA SER A 146 4.94 23.89 -3.25
C SER A 146 5.04 23.45 -1.78
N CYS A 147 6.25 23.32 -1.24
CA CYS A 147 6.46 23.21 0.20
C CYS A 147 5.83 24.39 0.94
N TYR A 148 5.38 24.12 2.17
CA TYR A 148 4.85 25.14 3.04
C TYR A 148 5.35 24.95 4.47
N ARG A 149 5.54 26.07 5.16
CA ARG A 149 5.75 26.10 6.60
C ARG A 149 4.42 26.47 7.25
N ARG A 150 4.03 25.70 8.26
CA ARG A 150 2.83 26.00 9.05
C ARG A 150 3.22 26.91 10.21
N ASP A 151 2.62 28.10 10.25
CA ASP A 151 2.75 29.06 11.34
C ASP A 151 1.37 29.30 11.96
N GLY A 152 1.07 28.59 13.05
CA GLY A 152 -0.26 28.56 13.66
C GLY A 152 -1.33 27.98 12.74
N ARG A 153 -2.20 28.84 12.19
CA ARG A 153 -3.28 28.50 11.23
C ARG A 153 -2.96 28.91 9.78
N THR A 154 -1.83 29.60 9.57
CA THR A 154 -1.41 30.12 8.27
C THR A 154 -0.41 29.18 7.62
N TYR A 155 -0.57 28.95 6.32
CA TYR A 155 0.36 28.22 5.48
C TYR A 155 1.12 29.24 4.64
N ALA A 156 2.41 29.39 4.89
CA ALA A 156 3.30 30.21 4.07
C ALA A 156 4.17 29.30 3.21
N GLU A 157 4.40 29.66 1.95
CA GLU A 157 5.36 28.94 1.10
C GLU A 157 6.75 28.96 1.77
N ASP A 158 7.44 27.81 1.76
CA ASP A 158 8.79 27.69 2.27
C ASP A 158 9.77 27.61 1.09
N SER A 159 10.33 28.76 0.71
CA SER A 159 11.22 28.86 -0.46
C SER A 159 12.48 28.00 -0.29
N LEU A 160 13.01 27.91 0.93
CA LEU A 160 14.19 27.10 1.23
C LEU A 160 13.89 25.61 1.04
N CYS A 161 12.72 25.14 1.50
CA CYS A 161 12.29 23.76 1.26
C CYS A 161 12.17 23.43 -0.23
N ASN A 162 11.56 24.34 -1.02
CA ASN A 162 11.43 24.17 -2.46
C ASN A 162 12.80 24.10 -3.16
N GLU A 163 13.74 24.95 -2.75
CA GLU A 163 15.12 24.96 -3.28
C GLU A 163 15.88 23.68 -2.97
N ILE A 164 15.78 23.14 -1.75
CA ILE A 164 16.45 21.90 -1.35
C ILE A 164 15.89 20.70 -2.15
N ILE A 165 14.56 20.62 -2.31
CA ILE A 165 13.93 19.58 -3.13
C ILE A 165 14.40 19.69 -4.58
N ALA A 166 14.45 20.92 -5.13
CA ALA A 166 14.93 21.14 -6.48
C ALA A 166 16.40 20.75 -6.65
N ALA A 167 17.25 21.10 -5.69
CA ALA A 167 18.67 20.73 -5.68
C ALA A 167 18.86 19.21 -5.71
N ASN A 168 18.14 18.46 -4.86
CA ASN A 168 18.17 16.99 -4.88
C ASN A 168 17.74 16.44 -6.24
N ALA A 169 16.61 16.90 -6.78
CA ALA A 169 16.13 16.42 -8.07
C ALA A 169 17.14 16.70 -9.21
N MET A 170 17.79 17.87 -9.22
CA MET A 170 18.85 18.19 -10.18
C MET A 170 20.06 17.27 -10.06
N GLN A 171 20.51 16.96 -8.83
CA GLN A 171 21.60 15.99 -8.59
C GLN A 171 21.26 14.59 -9.13
N ARG A 172 19.96 14.25 -9.22
CA ARG A 172 19.44 12.98 -9.77
C ARG A 172 19.14 13.05 -11.27
N GLY A 173 19.63 14.09 -11.95
CA GLY A 173 19.49 14.28 -13.40
C GLY A 173 18.11 14.75 -13.86
N ILE A 174 17.30 15.31 -12.96
CA ILE A 174 15.99 15.89 -13.31
C ILE A 174 16.21 17.36 -13.66
N SER A 175 15.68 17.81 -14.80
CA SER A 175 15.84 19.19 -15.23
C SER A 175 15.16 20.18 -14.28
N HIS A 176 15.79 21.34 -14.07
CA HIS A 176 15.20 22.46 -13.32
C HIS A 176 13.84 22.91 -13.87
N ALA A 177 13.67 22.87 -15.21
CA ALA A 177 12.40 23.17 -15.87
C ALA A 177 11.30 22.16 -15.54
N GLY A 178 11.65 20.88 -15.36
CA GLY A 178 10.73 19.85 -14.90
C GLY A 178 10.24 20.13 -13.48
N ILE A 179 11.16 20.44 -12.57
CA ILE A 179 10.83 20.70 -11.16
C ILE A 179 9.94 21.94 -11.02
N ASN A 180 10.32 23.05 -11.67
CA ASN A 180 9.59 24.32 -11.55
C ASN A 180 8.20 24.31 -12.19
N ARG A 181 7.94 23.42 -13.16
CA ARG A 181 6.64 23.35 -13.85
C ARG A 181 5.47 23.07 -12.90
N PHE A 182 5.69 22.33 -11.82
CA PHE A 182 4.61 21.97 -10.90
C PHE A 182 4.77 22.59 -9.51
N VAL A 183 5.99 22.72 -9.01
CA VAL A 183 6.23 23.29 -7.66
C VAL A 183 5.89 24.78 -7.61
N LYS A 184 6.13 25.55 -8.68
CA LYS A 184 5.84 27.00 -8.71
C LYS A 184 4.43 27.35 -9.18
N GLN A 185 3.76 26.44 -9.88
CA GLN A 185 2.43 26.70 -10.46
C GLN A 185 1.28 26.28 -9.53
N TYR A 186 1.54 25.38 -8.58
CA TYR A 186 0.55 24.86 -7.64
C TYR A 186 0.99 25.18 -6.22
N GLY A 187 0.24 26.08 -5.57
CA GLY A 187 0.51 26.52 -4.20
C GLY A 187 0.22 25.44 -3.15
N ALA A 188 0.39 25.77 -1.87
CA ALA A 188 0.28 24.84 -0.75
C ALA A 188 -1.05 24.08 -0.63
N GLN A 189 -2.13 24.61 -1.23
CA GLN A 189 -3.48 24.02 -1.16
C GLN A 189 -3.87 23.23 -2.42
N ASP A 190 -3.08 23.34 -3.49
CA ASP A 190 -3.37 22.67 -4.75
C ASP A 190 -2.41 21.51 -4.97
N MET A 191 -2.82 20.53 -5.77
CA MET A 191 -1.99 19.38 -6.12
C MET A 191 -2.03 19.14 -7.62
N ALA A 192 -0.86 19.15 -8.25
CA ALA A 192 -0.69 18.69 -9.61
C ALA A 192 -0.52 17.17 -9.62
N TRP A 193 -1.59 16.46 -9.95
CA TRP A 193 -1.53 15.02 -10.20
C TRP A 193 -1.13 14.76 -11.64
N VAL A 194 -0.02 14.04 -11.83
CA VAL A 194 0.48 13.65 -13.15
C VAL A 194 0.62 12.15 -13.25
N GLY A 195 0.06 11.60 -14.31
CA GLY A 195 0.27 10.20 -14.69
C GLY A 195 1.56 10.02 -15.46
N ARG A 196 1.87 8.77 -15.81
CA ARG A 196 3.08 8.36 -16.52
C ARG A 196 3.43 9.23 -17.71
N ASP A 197 2.49 9.50 -18.62
CA ASP A 197 2.81 10.23 -19.86
C ASP A 197 3.32 11.64 -19.60
N VAL A 198 2.66 12.37 -18.71
CA VAL A 198 3.09 13.72 -18.32
C VAL A 198 4.39 13.64 -17.51
N ALA A 199 4.49 12.71 -16.56
CA ALA A 199 5.67 12.53 -15.73
C ALA A 199 6.92 12.15 -16.55
N CYS A 200 6.77 11.35 -17.60
CA CYS A 200 7.92 10.85 -18.34
C CYS A 200 8.27 11.69 -19.57
N ARG A 201 7.29 12.39 -20.18
CA ARG A 201 7.52 13.21 -21.38
C ARG A 201 7.75 14.68 -21.04
N SER A 202 6.98 15.23 -20.10
CA SER A 202 7.00 16.67 -19.78
C SER A 202 8.00 17.02 -18.68
N LEU A 203 8.37 16.05 -17.84
CA LEU A 203 9.37 16.21 -16.78
C LEU A 203 10.68 15.53 -17.19
N GLN A 204 11.48 16.27 -17.96
CA GLN A 204 12.75 15.77 -18.49
C GLN A 204 13.65 15.27 -17.36
N GLY A 205 14.00 13.99 -17.44
CA GLY A 205 14.86 13.29 -16.48
C GLY A 205 14.11 12.62 -15.33
N LEU A 206 12.82 12.90 -15.09
CA LEU A 206 12.09 12.31 -13.96
C LEU A 206 11.90 10.80 -14.12
N CYS A 207 11.32 10.34 -15.22
CA CYS A 207 11.28 8.91 -15.49
C CYS A 207 12.62 8.43 -16.03
N LYS A 208 13.11 7.32 -15.48
CA LYS A 208 14.30 6.62 -15.96
C LYS A 208 14.01 5.13 -15.82
N PRO A 209 13.22 4.54 -16.74
CA PRO A 209 12.81 3.15 -16.63
C PRO A 209 14.03 2.23 -16.63
N GLY A 210 13.93 1.13 -15.87
CA GLY A 210 14.91 0.05 -15.82
C GLY A 210 14.54 -1.13 -16.73
N LEU A 211 15.39 -2.15 -16.76
CA LEU A 211 15.20 -3.36 -17.57
C LEU A 211 13.92 -4.13 -17.20
N LEU A 212 13.52 -4.12 -15.94
CA LEU A 212 12.26 -4.73 -15.46
C LEU A 212 11.02 -4.15 -16.12
N GLU A 213 11.09 -2.95 -16.70
CA GLU A 213 9.95 -2.35 -17.38
C GLU A 213 9.94 -2.62 -18.90
N ALA A 214 11.04 -3.14 -19.45
CA ALA A 214 11.20 -3.33 -20.89
C ALA A 214 10.36 -4.50 -21.43
N ARG A 215 10.03 -5.49 -20.58
CA ARG A 215 9.19 -6.63 -20.97
C ARG A 215 7.76 -6.45 -20.44
N SER A 216 6.80 -6.90 -21.23
CA SER A 216 5.37 -6.72 -20.92
C SER A 216 4.93 -7.50 -19.68
N ASP A 217 5.45 -8.72 -19.50
CA ASP A 217 5.13 -9.59 -18.37
C ASP A 217 5.66 -9.03 -17.05
N THR A 218 6.92 -8.58 -17.04
CA THR A 218 7.56 -7.99 -15.87
C THR A 218 6.92 -6.65 -15.50
N LYS A 219 6.55 -5.84 -16.50
CA LYS A 219 5.81 -4.59 -16.30
C LYS A 219 4.44 -4.84 -15.64
N THR A 220 3.69 -5.85 -16.08
CA THR A 220 2.41 -6.22 -15.44
C THR A 220 2.60 -6.64 -13.99
N ALA A 221 3.63 -7.45 -13.72
CA ALA A 221 3.96 -7.87 -12.35
C ALA A 221 4.31 -6.68 -11.43
N LEU A 222 5.00 -5.66 -11.95
CA LEU A 222 5.24 -4.40 -11.24
C LEU A 222 3.94 -3.62 -11.00
N MET A 223 3.06 -3.55 -12.00
CA MET A 223 1.78 -2.82 -11.90
C MET A 223 0.89 -3.34 -10.78
N GLN A 224 0.81 -4.66 -10.60
CA GLN A 224 -0.09 -5.29 -9.63
C GLN A 224 0.53 -5.45 -8.24
N SER A 225 1.85 -5.24 -8.10
CA SER A 225 2.61 -5.56 -6.90
C SER A 225 2.04 -4.95 -5.61
N PHE A 226 1.59 -3.70 -5.67
CA PHE A 226 1.04 -3.02 -4.49
C PHE A 226 -0.31 -3.60 -4.04
N ASP A 227 -1.28 -3.73 -4.94
CA ASP A 227 -2.60 -4.27 -4.59
C ASP A 227 -2.51 -5.73 -4.18
N CYS A 228 -1.71 -6.54 -4.89
CA CYS A 228 -1.49 -7.92 -4.51
C CYS A 228 -0.81 -8.03 -3.13
N SER A 229 0.11 -7.13 -2.78
CA SER A 229 0.76 -7.13 -1.45
C SER A 229 -0.19 -6.91 -0.28
N LYS A 230 -1.40 -6.39 -0.53
CA LYS A 230 -2.42 -6.14 0.51
C LYS A 230 -3.25 -7.37 0.84
N LEU A 231 -3.18 -8.41 0.03
CA LEU A 231 -3.93 -9.65 0.27
C LEU A 231 -3.36 -10.39 1.47
N ILE A 232 -4.24 -10.94 2.31
CA ILE A 232 -3.85 -11.56 3.58
C ILE A 232 -3.19 -12.93 3.39
N SER A 233 -3.70 -13.75 2.47
CA SER A 233 -3.18 -15.12 2.29
C SER A 233 -2.10 -15.19 1.21
N VAL A 234 -1.08 -16.01 1.47
CA VAL A 234 0.02 -16.29 0.53
C VAL A 234 -0.55 -16.76 -0.81
N GLN A 235 -1.57 -17.62 -0.80
CA GLN A 235 -2.17 -18.15 -2.02
C GLN A 235 -2.87 -17.06 -2.83
N ALA A 236 -3.57 -16.12 -2.17
CA ALA A 236 -4.20 -15.00 -2.86
C ALA A 236 -3.15 -14.06 -3.46
N GLN A 237 -2.07 -13.78 -2.73
CA GLN A 237 -0.92 -13.01 -3.25
C GLN A 237 -0.29 -13.69 -4.47
N LEU A 238 -0.07 -15.02 -4.40
CA LEU A 238 0.51 -15.80 -5.49
C LEU A 238 -0.38 -15.78 -6.74
N ILE A 239 -1.69 -15.99 -6.56
CA ILE A 239 -2.65 -15.98 -7.68
C ILE A 239 -2.73 -14.59 -8.31
N CYS A 240 -2.83 -13.55 -7.49
CA CYS A 240 -2.93 -12.15 -7.93
C CYS A 240 -1.69 -11.71 -8.70
N GLY A 241 -0.50 -12.08 -8.22
CA GLY A 241 0.77 -11.61 -8.79
C GLY A 241 1.28 -12.38 -10.00
N ASP A 242 0.67 -13.52 -10.37
CA ASP A 242 1.14 -14.38 -11.46
C ASP A 242 0.07 -14.63 -12.52
N GLU A 243 0.41 -14.28 -13.77
CA GLU A 243 -0.50 -14.39 -14.91
C GLU A 243 -0.97 -15.83 -15.19
N GLU A 244 -0.10 -16.83 -14.99
CA GLU A 244 -0.47 -18.24 -15.22
C GLU A 244 -1.44 -18.73 -14.15
N LEU A 245 -1.20 -18.38 -12.89
CA LEU A 245 -2.09 -18.70 -11.77
C LEU A 245 -3.45 -18.00 -11.91
N THR A 246 -3.47 -16.71 -12.27
CA THR A 246 -4.72 -15.98 -12.55
C THR A 246 -5.53 -16.67 -13.65
N ARG A 247 -4.86 -17.10 -14.73
CA ARG A 247 -5.51 -17.77 -15.87
C ARG A 247 -6.15 -19.09 -15.46
N ILE A 248 -5.44 -19.93 -14.70
CA ILE A 248 -5.97 -21.23 -14.28
C ILE A 248 -7.06 -21.09 -13.20
N ASP A 249 -6.97 -20.07 -12.33
CA ASP A 249 -8.03 -19.75 -11.37
C ASP A 249 -9.34 -19.36 -12.06
N LYS A 250 -9.25 -18.52 -13.11
CA LYS A 250 -10.39 -18.19 -13.97
C LYS A 250 -10.95 -19.44 -14.67
N ALA A 251 -10.08 -20.28 -15.24
CA ALA A 251 -10.51 -21.52 -15.89
C ALA A 251 -11.25 -22.47 -14.94
N LEU A 252 -10.80 -22.60 -13.69
CA LEU A 252 -11.49 -23.38 -12.67
C LEU A 252 -12.88 -22.78 -12.37
N THR A 253 -12.94 -21.46 -12.19
CA THR A 253 -14.20 -20.74 -11.95
C THR A 253 -15.24 -21.01 -13.06
N GLU A 254 -14.81 -20.98 -14.32
CA GLU A 254 -15.67 -21.27 -15.46
C GLU A 254 -16.17 -22.72 -15.49
N VAL A 255 -15.26 -23.69 -15.25
CA VAL A 255 -15.62 -25.12 -15.19
C VAL A 255 -16.58 -25.40 -14.04
N TYR A 256 -16.29 -24.85 -12.86
CA TYR A 256 -17.14 -25.00 -11.68
C TYR A 256 -18.54 -24.38 -11.90
N SER A 257 -18.62 -23.20 -12.52
CA SER A 257 -19.88 -22.55 -12.88
C SER A 257 -20.74 -23.42 -13.81
N ARG A 258 -20.14 -23.97 -14.89
CA ARG A 258 -20.83 -24.91 -15.77
C ARG A 258 -21.35 -26.14 -15.02
N LYS A 259 -20.53 -26.70 -14.12
CA LYS A 259 -20.91 -27.87 -13.32
C LYS A 259 -22.02 -27.56 -12.32
N MET A 260 -22.00 -26.39 -11.71
CA MET A 260 -23.05 -25.90 -10.82
C MET A 260 -24.40 -25.73 -11.51
N ASN A 261 -24.40 -25.39 -12.81
CA ASN A 261 -25.62 -25.27 -13.59
C ASN A 261 -26.20 -26.64 -13.98
N ALA A 262 -25.34 -27.60 -14.32
CA ALA A 262 -25.75 -28.95 -14.73
C ALA A 262 -26.06 -29.92 -13.57
N SER A 263 -25.47 -29.71 -12.39
CA SER A 263 -25.57 -30.66 -11.28
C SER A 263 -26.94 -30.68 -10.61
N ALA A 264 -27.50 -31.88 -10.41
CA ALA A 264 -28.69 -32.11 -9.60
C ALA A 264 -28.44 -31.92 -8.09
N ASN A 265 -27.22 -32.23 -7.61
CA ASN A 265 -26.85 -32.11 -6.19
C ASN A 265 -25.84 -30.96 -5.97
N LYS A 266 -26.34 -29.73 -6.10
CA LYS A 266 -25.56 -28.49 -5.93
C LYS A 266 -24.98 -28.34 -4.52
N THR A 267 -25.67 -28.86 -3.50
CA THR A 267 -25.22 -28.77 -2.09
C THR A 267 -23.94 -29.57 -1.89
N ARG A 268 -23.89 -30.82 -2.38
CA ARG A 268 -22.69 -31.64 -2.34
C ARG A 268 -21.54 -31.00 -3.12
N LEU A 269 -21.80 -30.54 -4.35
CA LEU A 269 -20.76 -29.89 -5.18
C LEU A 269 -20.14 -28.67 -4.49
N ARG A 270 -20.94 -27.85 -3.80
CA ARG A 270 -20.43 -26.72 -2.99
C ARG A 270 -19.63 -27.18 -1.77
N ALA A 271 -20.04 -28.26 -1.11
CA ALA A 271 -19.29 -28.82 0.01
C ALA A 271 -17.93 -29.33 -0.44
N ASP A 272 -17.89 -30.08 -1.55
CA ASP A 272 -16.67 -30.63 -2.13
C ASP A 272 -15.72 -29.50 -2.59
N GLN A 273 -16.25 -28.45 -3.24
CA GLN A 273 -15.44 -27.29 -3.64
C GLN A 273 -14.83 -26.56 -2.44
N ARG A 274 -15.60 -26.37 -1.34
CA ARG A 274 -15.08 -25.75 -0.12
C ARG A 274 -14.05 -26.63 0.59
N ALA A 275 -14.23 -27.95 0.56
CA ALA A 275 -13.25 -28.89 1.10
C ALA A 275 -11.94 -28.84 0.29
N TRP A 276 -12.02 -28.81 -1.04
CA TRP A 276 -10.85 -28.65 -1.91
C TRP A 276 -10.10 -27.34 -1.65
N LEU A 277 -10.81 -26.21 -1.51
CA LEU A 277 -10.20 -24.92 -1.17
C LEU A 277 -9.34 -25.04 0.09
N ARG A 278 -9.92 -25.52 1.19
CA ARG A 278 -9.21 -25.64 2.48
C ARG A 278 -8.08 -26.65 2.48
N ASN A 279 -8.31 -27.83 1.89
CA ASN A 279 -7.45 -28.99 2.10
C ASN A 279 -6.41 -29.16 0.98
N SER A 280 -6.55 -28.45 -0.14
CA SER A 280 -5.65 -28.58 -1.28
C SER A 280 -5.09 -27.23 -1.73
N ARG A 281 -5.94 -26.27 -2.11
CA ARG A 281 -5.46 -24.96 -2.59
C ARG A 281 -4.77 -24.18 -1.46
N ASP A 282 -5.43 -24.01 -0.33
CA ASP A 282 -4.94 -23.19 0.79
C ASP A 282 -3.80 -23.87 1.57
N ALA A 283 -3.54 -25.15 1.30
CA ALA A 283 -2.38 -25.87 1.80
C ALA A 283 -1.09 -25.59 0.99
N CYS A 284 -1.20 -24.96 -0.18
CA CYS A 284 -0.05 -24.69 -1.05
C CYS A 284 0.77 -23.48 -0.59
N GLY A 285 2.09 -23.62 -0.53
CA GLY A 285 3.03 -22.53 -0.24
C GLY A 285 3.68 -21.88 -1.47
N ASP A 286 3.53 -22.46 -2.66
CA ASP A 286 4.21 -22.00 -3.88
C ASP A 286 3.35 -22.16 -5.15
N LYS A 287 3.84 -21.56 -6.25
CA LYS A 287 3.20 -21.60 -7.57
C LYS A 287 3.05 -23.03 -8.11
N ALA A 288 4.05 -23.89 -7.92
CA ALA A 288 4.04 -25.24 -8.49
C ALA A 288 2.95 -26.11 -7.84
N CYS A 289 2.77 -25.99 -6.53
CA CYS A 289 1.70 -26.63 -5.78
C CYS A 289 0.33 -26.15 -6.25
N LEU A 290 0.13 -24.83 -6.36
CA LEU A 290 -1.14 -24.26 -6.82
C LEU A 290 -1.49 -24.79 -8.21
N LEU A 291 -0.58 -24.70 -9.18
CA LEU A 291 -0.81 -25.22 -10.53
C LEU A 291 -1.23 -26.69 -10.54
N ARG A 292 -0.58 -27.54 -9.72
CA ARG A 292 -0.99 -28.95 -9.60
C ARG A 292 -2.38 -29.10 -9.00
N SER A 293 -2.68 -28.38 -7.91
CA SER A 293 -4.00 -28.43 -7.24
C SER A 293 -5.13 -28.00 -8.19
N TYR A 294 -4.95 -26.91 -8.92
CA TYR A 294 -5.91 -26.42 -9.90
C TYR A 294 -6.13 -27.42 -11.05
N ARG A 295 -5.05 -27.97 -11.64
CA ARG A 295 -5.14 -28.96 -12.73
C ARG A 295 -5.93 -30.19 -12.30
N LEU A 296 -5.59 -30.76 -11.14
CA LEU A 296 -6.30 -31.93 -10.59
C LEU A 296 -7.78 -31.64 -10.37
N ARG A 297 -8.12 -30.47 -9.81
CA ARG A 297 -9.51 -30.10 -9.56
C ARG A 297 -10.31 -29.88 -10.84
N ILE A 298 -9.70 -29.23 -11.84
CA ILE A 298 -10.35 -29.01 -13.14
C ILE A 298 -10.64 -30.37 -13.81
N ASP A 299 -9.70 -31.31 -13.77
CA ASP A 299 -9.87 -32.63 -14.36
C ASP A 299 -10.96 -33.44 -13.63
N GLU A 300 -11.00 -33.38 -12.30
CA GLU A 300 -12.05 -33.99 -11.48
C GLU A 300 -13.45 -33.46 -11.86
N LEU A 301 -13.61 -32.14 -11.96
CA LEU A 301 -14.88 -31.49 -12.31
C LEU A 301 -15.33 -31.79 -13.74
N LYS A 302 -14.39 -32.01 -14.66
CA LYS A 302 -14.68 -32.40 -16.05
C LYS A 302 -15.11 -33.87 -16.18
N ARG A 303 -14.53 -34.78 -15.38
CA ARG A 303 -14.82 -36.22 -15.45
C ARG A 303 -16.12 -36.62 -14.75
N SER A 304 -16.47 -35.93 -13.69
CA SER A 304 -17.61 -36.25 -12.81
C SER A 304 -18.96 -35.92 -13.45
N SER A 305 -19.22 -36.38 -14.68
CA SER A 305 -20.42 -36.15 -15.50
C SER A 305 -21.71 -36.35 -14.72
#